data_AF-A0A957V691-F1
#
_entry.id   AF-A0A957V691-F1
#
_cell.length_a   1.000
_cell.length_b   1.000
_cell.length_c   1.000
_cell.angle_alpha   90.00
_cell.angle_beta   90.00
_cell.angle_gamma   90.00
#
_symmetry.space_group_name_H-M   'P 1'
#
loop_
_entity.id
_entity.type
_entity.pdbx_description
1 polymer ?
#
loop_
_entity_poly.entity_id
_entity_poly.type
_entity_poly.pdbx_seq_one_letter_code
_entity_poly.pdbx_strand_id
1 'polypeptide(L)' 'MYDFYTDYYRRAMASPAYGEFCTRVFGANYTQHGFADMAAVDRLIHAGELDATHRILELGCGSGGIA' A
#
# COMPACT_ATOMS: atom_id res chain seq x y z
N MET A 1 7.72 17.47 -7.46
CA MET A 1 7.47 16.09 -6.96
C MET A 1 6.02 15.89 -6.56
N TYR A 2 5.35 16.90 -5.98
CA TYR A 2 3.91 16.88 -5.70
C TYR A 2 3.05 16.49 -6.90
N ASP A 3 3.16 17.20 -8.03
CA ASP A 3 2.32 16.93 -9.21
C ASP A 3 2.52 15.52 -9.78
N PHE A 4 3.76 15.02 -9.71
CA PHE A 4 4.08 13.66 -10.12
C PHE A 4 3.32 12.64 -9.29
N TYR A 5 3.40 12.70 -7.96
CA TYR A 5 2.71 11.74 -7.09
C TYR A 5 1.19 11.86 -7.19
N THR A 6 0.67 13.09 -7.33
CA THR A 6 -0.77 13.32 -7.56
C THR A 6 -1.24 12.65 -8.85
N ASP A 7 -0.55 12.85 -9.97
CA ASP A 7 -0.93 12.20 -11.24
C ASP A 7 -0.72 10.68 -11.19
N TYR A 8 0.39 10.26 -10.60
CA TYR A 8 0.74 8.85 -10.45
C TYR A 8 -0.35 8.07 -9.69
N TYR A 9 -0.72 8.48 -8.48
CA TYR A 9 -1.73 7.75 -7.69
C TYR A 9 -3.11 7.80 -8.34
N ARG A 10 -3.48 8.94 -8.95
CA ARG A 10 -4.72 9.07 -9.71
C ARG A 10 -4.81 8.03 -10.84
N ARG A 11 -3.72 7.78 -11.56
CA ARG A 11 -3.67 6.83 -12.67
C ARG A 11 -3.50 5.38 -12.19
N ALA A 12 -2.69 5.16 -11.16
CA ALA A 12 -2.43 3.85 -10.59
C ALA A 12 -3.70 3.21 -10.03
N MET A 13 -4.54 3.99 -9.30
CA MET A 13 -5.83 3.52 -8.77
C MET A 13 -6.81 3.06 -9.86
N ALA A 14 -6.76 3.67 -11.05
CA ALA A 14 -7.66 3.36 -12.16
C ALA A 14 -7.10 2.32 -13.13
N SER A 15 -5.89 1.80 -12.89
CA SER A 15 -5.19 0.93 -13.84
C SER A 15 -5.30 -0.54 -13.46
N PRO A 16 -5.99 -1.38 -14.27
CA PRO A 16 -6.05 -2.82 -14.04
C PRO A 16 -4.67 -3.49 -14.10
N ALA A 17 -3.82 -3.04 -15.04
CA ALA A 17 -2.46 -3.55 -15.16
C ALA A 17 -1.61 -3.23 -13.92
N TYR A 18 -1.82 -2.06 -13.30
CA TYR A 18 -1.14 -1.71 -12.07
C TYR A 18 -1.62 -2.54 -10.88
N GLY A 19 -2.93 -2.81 -10.83
CA GLY A 19 -3.50 -3.71 -9.83
C GLY A 19 -2.96 -5.14 -9.94
N GLU A 20 -2.86 -5.68 -11.15
CA GLU A 20 -2.24 -7.00 -11.37
C GLU A 20 -0.78 -7.02 -10.96
N PHE A 21 -0.01 -5.97 -11.31
CA PHE A 21 1.36 -5.81 -10.85
C PHE A 21 1.46 -5.84 -9.32
N CYS A 22 0.62 -5.09 -8.60
CA CYS A 22 0.64 -5.06 -7.14
C CYS A 22 0.36 -6.43 -6.53
N THR A 23 -0.69 -7.12 -7.01
CA THR A 23 -1.01 -8.46 -6.54
C THR A 23 0.14 -9.44 -6.77
N ARG A 24 0.82 -9.37 -7.92
CA ARG A 24 1.92 -10.28 -8.27
C ARG A 24 3.21 -9.99 -7.50
N VAL A 25 3.51 -8.73 -7.22
CA VAL A 25 4.78 -8.32 -6.61
C VAL A 25 4.68 -8.21 -5.09
N PHE A 26 3.56 -7.71 -4.58
CA PHE A 26 3.37 -7.44 -3.15
C PHE A 26 2.37 -8.37 -2.46
N GLY A 27 1.61 -9.15 -3.22
CA GLY A 27 0.64 -10.13 -2.70
C GLY A 27 -0.81 -9.62 -2.60
N ALA A 28 -1.02 -8.30 -2.70
CA ALA A 28 -2.34 -7.67 -2.69
C ALA A 28 -2.32 -6.38 -3.51
N ASN A 29 -3.49 -5.86 -3.90
CA ASN A 29 -3.59 -4.58 -4.59
C ASN A 29 -4.05 -3.47 -3.64
N TYR A 30 -3.08 -2.75 -3.07
CA TYR A 30 -3.33 -1.52 -2.31
C TYR A 30 -2.77 -0.29 -3.02
N THR A 31 -2.58 -0.37 -4.35
CA THR A 31 -1.89 0.68 -5.14
C THR A 31 -0.49 0.95 -4.57
N GLN A 32 0.21 -0.10 -4.13
CA GLN A 32 1.53 0.03 -3.53
C GLN A 32 2.53 0.62 -4.53
N HIS A 33 3.34 1.56 -4.07
CA HIS A 33 4.43 2.18 -4.82
C HIS A 33 5.68 2.20 -3.94
N GLY A 34 6.27 1.03 -3.73
CA GLY A 34 7.34 0.84 -2.75
C GLY A 34 7.69 -0.63 -2.51
N PHE A 35 8.30 -0.93 -1.36
CA PHE A 35 8.91 -2.24 -1.07
C PHE A 35 8.11 -3.13 -0.10
N ALA A 36 7.03 -2.64 0.50
CA ALA A 36 6.28 -3.40 1.50
C ALA A 36 5.35 -4.42 0.83
N ASP A 37 5.77 -5.69 0.85
CA ASP A 37 4.90 -6.83 0.57
C ASP A 37 4.08 -7.22 1.81
N MET A 38 3.15 -8.16 1.65
CA MET A 38 2.33 -8.61 2.78
C MET A 38 3.15 -9.23 3.91
N ALA A 39 4.31 -9.83 3.63
CA ALA A 39 5.16 -10.37 4.69
C ALA A 39 5.78 -9.27 5.56
N ALA A 40 6.14 -8.12 4.97
CA ALA A 40 6.56 -6.94 5.70
C ALA A 40 5.40 -6.35 6.53
N VAL A 41 4.19 -6.30 5.96
CA VAL A 41 2.98 -5.84 6.66
C VAL A 41 2.67 -6.73 7.88
N ASP A 42 2.69 -8.06 7.72
CA ASP A 42 2.43 -9.01 8.81
C ASP A 42 3.44 -8.87 9.95
N ARG A 43 4.71 -8.59 9.63
CA ARG A 43 5.75 -8.33 10.64
C ARG A 43 5.47 -7.06 11.43
N LEU A 44 4.96 -6.01 10.78
CA LEU A 44 4.59 -4.76 11.45
C LEU A 44 3.37 -4.94 12.35
N ILE A 45 2.35 -5.68 11.87
CA ILE A 45 1.17 -6.04 12.66
C ILE A 45 1.60 -6.80 13.92
N HIS A 46 2.46 -7.81 13.76
CA HIS A 46 2.94 -8.61 14.88
C HIS A 46 3.80 -7.80 15.86
N ALA A 47 4.77 -7.03 15.35
CA ALA A 47 5.67 -6.25 16.19
C ALA A 47 4.97 -5.11 16.95
N GLY A 48 3.90 -4.57 16.38
CA GLY A 48 3.07 -3.56 17.02
C GLY A 48 1.94 -4.13 17.88
N GLU A 49 1.78 -5.46 17.94
CA GLU A 49 0.63 -6.12 18.59
C GLU A 49 -0.72 -5.55 18.09
N LEU A 50 -0.78 -5.24 16.80
CA LEU A 50 -1.91 -4.56 16.19
C LEU A 50 -3.07 -5.51 15.97
N ASP A 51 -4.27 -4.99 16.23
CA ASP A 51 -5.53 -5.66 15.95
C ASP A 51 -6.57 -4.67 15.38
N ALA A 52 -7.78 -5.16 15.13
CA ALA A 52 -8.86 -4.37 14.55
C ALA A 52 -9.37 -3.22 15.43
N THR A 53 -8.95 -3.13 16.70
CA THR A 53 -9.32 -2.02 17.59
C THR A 53 -8.38 -0.82 17.46
N HIS A 54 -7.21 -1.02 16.86
CA HIS A 54 -6.22 0.03 16.66
C HIS A 54 -6.57 0.91 15.46
N ARG A 55 -6.26 2.21 15.58
CA ARG A 55 -6.32 3.17 14.47
C ARG A 55 -4.90 3.55 14.08
N ILE A 56 -4.49 3.14 12.89
CA ILE A 56 -3.10 3.27 12.44
C ILE A 56 -3.01 4.35 11.37
N LEU A 57 -2.02 5.24 11.53
CA LEU A 57 -1.63 6.16 10.49
C LEU A 57 -0.57 5.47 9.62
N GLU A 58 -0.94 5.10 8.40
CA GLU A 58 0.03 4.64 7.40
C GLU A 58 0.78 5.85 6.82
N LEU A 59 2.10 5.85 7.01
CA LEU A 59 3.02 6.82 6.41
C LEU A 59 3.91 6.05 5.44
N GLY A 60 3.43 5.84 4.21
CA GLY A 60 4.10 4.96 3.25
C GLY A 60 3.69 5.19 1.80
N CYS A 61 3.27 4.15 1.10
CA CYS A 61 3.06 4.07 -0.36
C CYS A 61 1.97 5.02 -0.91
N GLY A 62 1.60 6.07 -0.17
CA GLY A 62 0.91 7.27 -0.63
C GLY A 62 -0.53 7.10 -1.08
N SER A 63 -1.02 5.86 -1.20
CA SER A 63 -2.40 5.54 -1.57
C SER A 63 -3.34 5.43 -0.37
N GLY A 64 -2.80 5.23 0.85
CA GLY A 64 -3.59 5.00 2.06
C GLY A 64 -4.38 3.68 2.05
N GLY A 65 -4.09 2.77 1.12
CA GLY A 65 -4.87 1.54 0.94
C GLY A 65 -4.54 0.40 1.90
N ILE A 66 -3.47 0.51 2.69
CA ILE A 66 -2.98 -0.56 3.59
C ILE A 66 -3.61 -0.48 4.99
N ALA A 67 -3.97 0.72 5.47
CA ALA A 67 -4.51 0.95 6.82
C ALA A 67 -6.04 1.14 6.82
#